data_AF-A0A927JL90-F1
#
_entry.id   AF-A0A927JL90-F1
#
_cell.length_a   1.000
_cell.length_b   1.000
_cell.length_c   1.000
_cell.angle_alpha   90.00
_cell.angle_beta   90.00
_cell.angle_gamma   90.00
#
_symmetry.space_group_name_H-M   'P 1'
#
loop_
_entity.id
_entity.type
_entity.pdbx_description
1 polymer ?
#
loop_
_entity_poly.entity_id
_entity_poly.type
_entity_poly.pdbx_seq_one_letter_code
_entity_poly.pdbx_strand_id
1 'polypeptide(L)'
;MKKRGPSPQRRDDRRRRRSSVPGAVAGAAGFAWQEWLVGIGALAIGIGAGLFGLSDLSVWVDAMRRDAPVIRTGSMMFALPLFGIGFLSLSALAPLSRLGAARRERWTGAAFGLFLASVVIGMLLMIAGPFVIGAVMTRHHYACQTRAGFRTVYVTWAYDGRPCPA
;
A
#
# COMPACT_ATOMS: atom_id res chain seq x y z
N MET A 1 -53.15 -19.64 -38.09
CA MET A 1 -52.44 -18.42 -37.64
C MET A 1 -50.95 -18.53 -38.01
N LYS A 2 -50.48 -17.75 -39.00
CA LYS A 2 -49.12 -17.83 -39.55
C LYS A 2 -48.22 -16.83 -38.82
N LYS A 3 -47.31 -17.30 -37.94
CA LYS A 3 -46.35 -16.44 -37.23
C LYS A 3 -45.35 -15.86 -38.23
N ARG A 4 -45.38 -14.53 -38.45
CA ARG A 4 -44.36 -13.82 -39.25
C ARG A 4 -43.02 -13.92 -38.52
N GLY A 5 -42.06 -14.56 -39.16
CA GLY A 5 -40.68 -14.63 -38.68
C GLY A 5 -40.03 -13.23 -38.65
N PRO A 6 -39.05 -13.00 -37.77
CA PRO A 6 -38.36 -11.72 -37.69
C PRO A 6 -37.68 -11.39 -39.02
N SER A 7 -37.84 -10.15 -39.48
CA SER A 7 -37.26 -9.66 -40.72
C SER A 7 -35.73 -9.82 -40.73
N PRO A 8 -35.13 -10.16 -41.88
CA PRO A 8 -33.68 -10.43 -42.00
C PRO A 8 -32.83 -9.25 -41.50
N GLN A 9 -33.31 -8.03 -41.68
CA GLN A 9 -32.67 -6.79 -41.21
C GLN A 9 -32.46 -6.76 -39.68
N ARG A 10 -33.36 -7.37 -38.91
CA ARG A 10 -33.25 -7.43 -37.44
C ARG A 10 -32.20 -8.43 -36.95
N ARG A 11 -31.77 -9.37 -37.80
CA ARG A 11 -30.68 -10.31 -37.48
C ARG A 11 -29.32 -9.65 -37.65
N ASP A 12 -29.14 -8.82 -38.68
CA ASP A 12 -27.87 -8.14 -38.93
C ASP A 12 -27.56 -7.07 -37.88
N ASP A 13 -28.57 -6.34 -37.40
CA ASP A 13 -28.37 -5.37 -36.31
C ASP A 13 -27.96 -6.03 -34.99
N ARG A 14 -28.49 -7.23 -34.68
CA ARG A 14 -28.03 -7.99 -33.51
C ARG A 14 -26.61 -8.50 -33.68
N ARG A 15 -26.20 -8.85 -34.91
CA ARG A 15 -24.82 -9.29 -35.21
C ARG A 15 -23.84 -8.13 -35.08
N ARG A 16 -24.19 -6.94 -35.59
CA ARG A 16 -23.40 -5.71 -35.45
C ARG A 16 -23.31 -5.20 -34.01
N ARG A 17 -24.37 -5.32 -33.20
CA ARG A 17 -24.30 -5.00 -31.76
C ARG A 17 -23.42 -5.98 -30.97
N ARG A 18 -23.32 -7.24 -31.40
CA ARG A 18 -22.41 -8.21 -30.75
C ARG A 18 -20.94 -8.01 -31.14
N SER A 19 -20.67 -7.43 -32.30
CA SER A 19 -19.31 -7.13 -32.76
C SER A 19 -18.77 -5.76 -32.32
N SER A 20 -19.58 -4.94 -31.64
CA SER A 20 -19.23 -3.59 -31.20
C SER A 20 -19.10 -3.45 -29.69
N VAL A 21 -19.02 -4.56 -28.94
CA VAL A 21 -18.35 -4.51 -27.63
C VAL A 21 -16.87 -4.33 -27.96
N PRO A 22 -16.27 -3.16 -27.68
CA PRO A 22 -14.88 -2.95 -27.98
C PRO A 22 -14.10 -4.03 -27.25
N GLY A 23 -13.21 -4.71 -27.99
CA GLY A 23 -12.17 -5.56 -27.43
C GLY A 23 -11.15 -4.75 -26.61
N ALA A 24 -11.61 -3.87 -25.73
CA ALA A 24 -10.81 -3.00 -24.87
C ALA A 24 -10.19 -3.76 -23.67
N VAL A 25 -10.24 -5.10 -23.67
CA VAL A 25 -9.44 -5.93 -22.76
C VAL A 25 -8.71 -7.07 -23.50
N ALA A 26 -8.74 -7.09 -24.83
CA ALA A 26 -7.99 -8.06 -25.64
C ALA A 26 -6.57 -7.57 -26.02
N GLY A 27 -6.12 -6.48 -25.41
CA GLY A 27 -4.78 -5.89 -25.62
C GLY A 27 -3.76 -6.22 -24.53
N ALA A 28 -4.16 -6.90 -23.45
CA ALA A 28 -3.24 -7.36 -22.41
C ALA A 28 -2.98 -8.86 -22.55
N ALA A 29 -2.62 -9.33 -23.74
CA ALA A 29 -1.67 -10.44 -23.84
C ALA A 29 -0.27 -9.89 -23.53
N GLY A 30 -0.14 -9.15 -22.42
CA GLY A 30 1.16 -8.86 -21.84
C GLY A 30 1.75 -10.22 -21.52
N PHE A 31 2.92 -10.49 -22.08
CA PHE A 31 3.58 -11.77 -21.92
C PHE A 31 3.54 -12.18 -20.44
N ALA A 32 3.10 -13.40 -20.12
CA ALA A 32 2.85 -13.83 -18.73
C ALA A 32 4.03 -13.57 -17.78
N TRP A 33 5.27 -13.50 -18.29
CA TRP A 33 6.46 -13.12 -17.52
C TRP A 33 6.40 -11.69 -16.95
N GLN A 34 5.74 -10.75 -17.61
CA GLN A 34 5.57 -9.37 -17.14
C GLN A 34 4.71 -9.31 -15.87
N GLU A 35 3.61 -10.07 -15.83
CA GLU A 35 2.76 -10.17 -14.63
C GLU A 35 3.55 -10.77 -13.45
N TRP A 36 4.41 -11.76 -13.71
CA TRP A 36 5.30 -12.34 -12.70
C TRP A 36 6.36 -11.36 -12.21
N LEU A 37 7.02 -10.61 -13.11
CA LEU A 37 8.01 -9.62 -12.70
C LEU A 37 7.39 -8.49 -11.87
N VAL A 38 6.21 -8.00 -12.26
CA VAL A 38 5.49 -7.00 -11.47
C VAL A 38 5.11 -7.57 -10.11
N GLY A 39 4.63 -8.82 -10.05
CA GLY A 39 4.31 -9.49 -8.79
C GLY A 39 5.52 -9.68 -7.87
N ILE A 40 6.65 -10.14 -8.41
CA ILE A 40 7.90 -10.30 -7.65
C ILE A 40 8.44 -8.94 -7.20
N GLY A 41 8.39 -7.93 -8.06
CA GLY A 41 8.79 -6.56 -7.71
C GLY A 41 7.94 -6.01 -6.57
N ALA A 42 6.61 -6.16 -6.67
CA ALA A 42 5.68 -5.77 -5.61
C ALA A 42 5.92 -6.57 -4.32
N LEU A 43 6.21 -7.87 -4.42
CA LEU A 43 6.55 -8.71 -3.27
C LEU A 43 7.82 -8.20 -2.57
N ALA A 44 8.88 -7.96 -3.33
CA ALA A 44 10.16 -7.48 -2.80
C ALA A 44 10.03 -6.11 -2.14
N ILE A 45 9.32 -5.18 -2.78
CA ILE A 45 9.02 -3.85 -2.20
C ILE A 45 8.17 -4.00 -0.94
N GLY A 46 7.16 -4.86 -0.96
CA GLY A 46 6.26 -5.09 0.17
C GLY A 46 6.96 -5.66 1.39
N ILE A 47 7.75 -6.71 1.19
CA ILE A 47 8.58 -7.32 2.25
C ILE A 47 9.62 -6.31 2.76
N GLY A 48 10.33 -5.63 1.86
CA GLY A 48 11.36 -4.66 2.22
C GLY A 48 10.80 -3.51 3.05
N ALA A 49 9.70 -2.88 2.60
CA ALA A 49 9.03 -1.82 3.33
C ALA A 49 8.48 -2.30 4.69
N GLY A 50 7.87 -3.48 4.72
CA GLY A 50 7.31 -4.07 5.93
C GLY A 50 8.38 -4.36 6.98
N LEU A 51 9.45 -5.07 6.60
CA LEU A 51 10.55 -5.40 7.50
C LEU A 51 11.30 -4.15 7.97
N PHE A 52 11.55 -3.20 7.06
CA PHE A 52 12.21 -1.95 7.42
C PHE A 52 11.37 -1.14 8.43
N GLY A 53 10.06 -1.01 8.19
CA GLY A 53 9.15 -0.34 9.12
C GLY A 53 9.05 -1.04 10.48
N LEU A 54 8.95 -2.37 10.50
CA LEU A 54 8.92 -3.15 11.74
C LEU A 54 10.23 -3.05 12.53
N SER A 55 11.37 -3.05 11.83
CA SER A 55 12.69 -2.86 12.43
C SER A 55 12.84 -1.47 13.04
N ASP A 56 12.39 -0.42 12.36
CA ASP A 56 12.44 0.95 12.89
C ASP A 56 11.53 1.10 14.13
N LEU A 57 10.34 0.48 14.09
CA LEU A 57 9.41 0.46 15.21
C LEU A 57 9.96 -0.31 16.42
N SER A 58 10.62 -1.45 16.21
CA SER A 58 11.20 -2.22 17.30
C SER A 58 12.37 -1.50 17.94
N VAL A 59 13.25 -0.87 17.14
CA VAL A 59 14.34 -0.02 17.63
C VAL A 59 13.79 1.15 18.45
N TRP A 60 12.71 1.78 18.00
CA TRP A 60 12.06 2.86 18.74
C TRP A 60 11.50 2.37 20.09
N VAL A 61 10.77 1.26 20.10
CA VAL A 61 10.20 0.67 21.34
C VAL A 61 11.30 0.25 22.30
N ASP A 62 12.37 -0.37 21.81
CA ASP A 62 13.50 -0.78 22.66
C ASP A 62 14.29 0.43 23.20
N ALA A 63 14.45 1.49 22.41
CA ALA A 63 15.06 2.73 22.87
C ALA A 63 14.25 3.39 23.99
N MET A 64 12.92 3.39 23.87
CA MET A 64 12.00 3.88 24.90
C MET A 64 12.07 3.02 26.17
N ARG A 65 12.14 1.68 26.03
CA ARG A 65 12.23 0.76 27.18
C ARG A 65 13.53 0.88 27.96
N ARG A 66 14.61 1.33 27.31
CA ARG A 66 15.94 1.48 27.93
C ARG A 66 16.22 2.91 28.38
N ASP A 67 15.21 3.79 28.35
CA ASP A 67 15.35 5.22 28.63
C ASP A 67 16.56 5.85 27.91
N ALA A 68 16.68 5.53 26.61
CA ALA A 68 17.81 5.98 25.82
C ALA A 68 17.92 7.51 25.88
N PRO A 69 19.14 8.07 26.02
CA PRO A 69 19.31 9.51 26.24
C PRO A 69 18.88 10.35 25.02
N VAL A 70 18.92 9.75 23.83
CA VAL A 70 18.54 10.36 22.56
C VAL A 70 17.77 9.33 21.74
N ILE A 71 16.60 9.70 21.24
CA ILE A 71 15.77 8.84 20.39
C ILE A 71 15.48 9.54 19.08
N ARG A 72 15.83 8.88 17.97
CA ARG A 72 15.45 9.34 16.63
C ARG A 72 14.16 8.64 16.23
N THR A 73 13.19 9.42 15.77
CA THR A 73 11.88 8.92 15.32
C THR A 73 11.62 9.41 13.91
N GLY A 74 10.96 8.58 13.08
CA GLY A 74 10.47 9.01 11.78
C GLY A 74 8.97 8.80 11.62
N SER A 75 8.28 9.74 10.97
CA SER A 75 6.83 9.64 10.72
C SER A 75 6.46 8.45 9.83
N MET A 76 7.41 7.97 9.02
CA MET A 76 7.23 6.82 8.14
C MET A 76 7.21 5.48 8.88
N MET A 77 7.69 5.40 10.13
CA MET A 77 7.81 4.13 10.86
C MET A 77 6.47 3.38 10.98
N PHE A 78 5.36 4.12 11.09
CA PHE A 78 4.00 3.55 11.20
C PHE A 78 3.35 3.25 9.85
N ALA A 79 3.74 4.00 8.81
CA ALA A 79 3.13 3.88 7.48
C ALA A 79 3.77 2.75 6.65
N LEU A 80 5.08 2.52 6.83
CA LEU A 80 5.87 1.53 6.10
C LEU A 80 5.31 0.09 6.21
N PRO A 81 4.92 -0.42 7.40
CA PRO A 81 4.30 -1.74 7.50
C PRO A 81 3.00 -1.86 6.71
N LEU A 82 2.17 -0.81 6.70
CA LEU A 82 0.91 -0.81 5.97
C LEU A 82 1.12 -0.76 4.46
N PHE A 83 2.05 0.09 3.99
CA PHE A 83 2.43 0.08 2.59
C PHE A 83 2.99 -1.30 2.18
N GLY A 84 3.76 -1.93 3.06
CA GLY A 84 4.22 -3.31 2.89
C GLY A 84 3.07 -4.28 2.60
N ILE A 85 2.02 -4.27 3.44
CA ILE A 85 0.80 -5.08 3.26
C ILE A 85 0.11 -4.77 1.92
N GLY A 86 0.02 -3.50 1.52
CA GLY A 86 -0.55 -3.11 0.23
C GLY A 86 0.22 -3.68 -0.96
N PHE A 87 1.55 -3.56 -0.96
CA PHE A 87 2.36 -4.12 -2.04
C PHE A 87 2.32 -5.65 -2.08
N LEU A 88 2.24 -6.30 -0.91
CA LEU A 88 2.01 -7.74 -0.82
C LEU A 88 0.65 -8.14 -1.42
N SER A 89 -0.41 -7.36 -1.23
CA SER A 89 -1.72 -7.68 -1.83
C SER A 89 -1.68 -7.62 -3.36
N LEU A 90 -0.89 -6.72 -3.95
CA LEU A 90 -0.66 -6.66 -5.39
C LEU A 90 0.18 -7.84 -5.91
N SER A 91 1.13 -8.33 -5.12
CA SER A 91 1.91 -9.53 -5.50
C SER A 91 1.04 -10.79 -5.65
N ALA A 92 -0.06 -10.86 -4.91
CA ALA A 92 -1.03 -11.95 -5.01
C ALA A 92 -1.75 -11.98 -6.37
N LEU A 93 -1.65 -10.92 -7.19
CA LEU A 93 -2.22 -10.83 -8.54
C LEU A 93 -1.43 -11.62 -9.60
N ALA A 94 -0.15 -11.92 -9.38
CA ALA A 94 0.66 -12.69 -10.34
C ALA A 94 0.14 -14.13 -10.60
N PRO A 95 -0.23 -14.94 -9.59
CA PRO A 95 -0.77 -16.29 -9.82
C PRO A 95 -2.22 -16.30 -10.34
N LEU A 96 -2.92 -15.16 -10.35
CA LEU A 96 -4.34 -15.06 -10.70
C LEU A 96 -4.64 -15.27 -12.19
N SER A 97 -3.63 -15.24 -13.05
CA SER A 97 -3.74 -15.57 -14.48
C SER A 97 -4.21 -17.02 -14.75
N ARG A 98 -4.08 -17.91 -13.76
CA ARG A 98 -4.52 -19.32 -13.84
C ARG A 98 -5.96 -19.56 -13.38
N LEU A 99 -6.63 -18.53 -12.85
CA LEU A 99 -7.99 -18.64 -12.31
C LEU A 99 -9.04 -18.24 -13.37
N GLY A 100 -10.22 -18.85 -13.30
CA GLY A 100 -11.34 -18.50 -14.19
C GLY A 100 -11.77 -17.03 -14.06
N ALA A 101 -12.28 -16.45 -15.15
CA ALA A 101 -12.54 -15.00 -15.29
C ALA A 101 -13.34 -14.38 -14.13
N ALA A 102 -14.44 -15.02 -13.70
CA ALA A 102 -15.28 -14.53 -12.60
C ALA A 102 -14.54 -14.50 -11.24
N ARG A 103 -13.61 -15.45 -11.01
CA ARG A 103 -12.81 -15.50 -9.80
C ARG A 103 -11.69 -14.46 -9.86
N ARG A 104 -11.07 -14.30 -11.05
CA ARG A 104 -10.04 -13.29 -11.30
C ARG A 104 -10.56 -11.89 -10.96
N GLU A 105 -11.72 -11.52 -11.47
CA GLU A 105 -12.32 -10.19 -11.26
C GLU A 105 -12.58 -9.88 -9.77
N ARG A 106 -13.12 -10.85 -9.02
CA ARG A 106 -13.39 -10.69 -7.59
C ARG A 106 -12.11 -10.50 -6.79
N TRP A 107 -11.08 -11.31 -7.05
CA TRP A 107 -9.81 -11.21 -6.34
C TRP A 107 -9.00 -9.97 -6.74
N THR A 108 -9.06 -9.55 -8.00
CA THR A 108 -8.45 -8.29 -8.43
C THR A 108 -9.07 -7.11 -7.70
N GLY A 109 -10.41 -7.05 -7.61
CA GLY A 109 -11.11 -6.00 -6.87
C GLY A 109 -10.73 -5.99 -5.38
N ALA A 110 -10.65 -7.17 -4.76
CA ALA A 110 -10.25 -7.29 -3.36
C ALA A 110 -8.79 -6.85 -3.13
N ALA A 111 -7.85 -7.26 -3.98
CA ALA A 111 -6.44 -6.89 -3.86
C ALA A 111 -6.20 -5.39 -4.05
N PHE A 112 -6.86 -4.78 -5.03
CA PHE A 112 -6.84 -3.32 -5.24
C PHE A 112 -7.52 -2.57 -4.10
N GLY A 113 -8.65 -3.07 -3.59
CA GLY A 113 -9.33 -2.50 -2.43
C GLY A 113 -8.43 -2.52 -1.19
N LEU A 114 -7.75 -3.64 -0.94
CA LEU A 114 -6.79 -3.77 0.16
C LEU A 114 -5.58 -2.85 -0.02
N PHE A 115 -5.03 -2.76 -1.24
CA PHE A 115 -3.96 -1.83 -1.54
C PHE A 115 -4.40 -0.38 -1.26
N LEU A 116 -5.54 0.04 -1.79
CA LEU A 116 -6.06 1.40 -1.60
C LEU A 116 -6.34 1.69 -0.12
N ALA A 117 -6.97 0.75 0.60
CA ALA A 117 -7.19 0.86 2.03
C ALA A 117 -5.86 1.01 2.79
N SER A 118 -4.87 0.19 2.48
CA SER A 118 -3.55 0.27 3.12
C SER A 118 -2.84 1.61 2.84
N VAL A 119 -2.98 2.16 1.63
CA VAL A 119 -2.42 3.47 1.27
C VAL A 119 -3.11 4.58 2.04
N VAL A 120 -4.44 4.58 2.10
CA VAL A 120 -5.22 5.58 2.84
C VAL A 120 -4.89 5.53 4.33
N ILE A 121 -4.91 4.34 4.94
CA ILE A 121 -4.58 4.18 6.37
C ILE A 121 -3.10 4.56 6.60
N GLY A 122 -2.18 4.17 5.72
CA GLY A 122 -0.78 4.54 5.79
C GLY A 122 -0.56 6.05 5.73
N MET A 123 -1.27 6.76 4.85
CA MET A 123 -1.24 8.23 4.79
C MET A 123 -1.80 8.87 6.06
N LEU A 124 -2.93 8.37 6.56
CA LEU A 124 -3.50 8.86 7.82
C LEU A 124 -2.53 8.66 8.99
N LEU A 125 -1.87 7.51 9.08
CA LEU A 125 -0.84 7.26 10.09
C LEU A 125 0.41 8.11 9.89
N MET A 126 0.79 8.44 8.66
CA MET A 126 1.91 9.34 8.39
C MET A 126 1.61 10.77 8.87
N ILE A 127 0.37 11.23 8.70
CA ILE A 127 -0.11 12.54 9.17
C ILE A 127 -0.30 12.55 10.69
N ALA A 128 -0.89 11.50 11.25
CA ALA A 128 -1.14 11.36 12.69
C ALA A 128 0.12 11.00 13.49
N GLY A 129 1.11 10.39 12.84
CA GLY A 129 2.33 9.86 13.46
C GLY A 129 3.08 10.88 14.31
N PRO A 130 3.37 12.10 13.82
CA PRO A 130 4.00 13.15 14.62
C PRO A 130 3.26 13.47 15.92
N PHE A 131 1.92 13.46 15.90
CA PHE A 131 1.11 13.71 17.10
C PHE A 131 1.22 12.57 18.11
N VAL A 132 1.16 11.32 17.63
CA VAL A 132 1.31 10.13 18.48
C VAL A 132 2.71 10.10 19.09
N ILE A 133 3.76 10.31 18.28
CA ILE A 133 5.15 10.35 18.75
C ILE A 133 5.32 11.47 19.78
N GLY A 134 4.83 12.68 19.50
CA GLY A 134 4.92 13.80 20.42
C GLY A 134 4.21 13.53 21.75
N ALA A 135 3.01 12.94 21.71
CA ALA A 135 2.27 12.57 22.91
C ALA A 135 2.98 11.47 23.73
N VAL A 136 3.62 10.50 23.08
CA VAL A 136 4.40 9.45 23.75
C VAL A 136 5.68 10.05 24.35
N MET A 137 6.43 10.83 23.59
CA MET A 137 7.69 11.43 24.05
C MET A 137 7.49 12.37 25.25
N THR A 138 6.47 13.22 25.20
CA THR A 138 6.14 14.11 26.33
C THR A 138 5.74 13.35 27.60
N ARG A 139 4.99 12.25 27.47
CA ARG A 139 4.67 11.37 28.62
C ARG A 139 5.88 10.68 29.23
N HIS A 140 6.96 10.50 28.46
CA HIS A 140 8.19 9.86 28.90
C HIS A 140 9.33 10.85 29.20
N HIS A 141 9.01 12.12 29.49
CA HIS A 141 9.99 13.16 29.84
C HIS A 141 11.03 13.45 28.74
N TYR A 142 10.67 13.32 27.46
CA TYR A 142 11.48 13.80 26.35
C TYR A 142 10.97 15.17 25.89
N ALA A 143 11.74 16.23 26.17
CA ALA A 143 11.28 17.61 25.99
C ALA A 143 11.99 18.37 24.85
N CYS A 144 13.20 17.97 24.44
CA CYS A 144 13.98 18.74 23.48
C CYS A 144 13.97 18.14 22.07
N GLN A 145 13.43 18.90 21.11
CA GLN A 145 13.48 18.60 19.68
C GLN A 145 14.76 19.21 19.09
N THR A 146 15.80 18.42 18.87
CA THR A 146 17.15 18.99 18.61
C THR A 146 17.45 19.28 17.14
N ARG A 147 16.94 18.46 16.21
CA ARG A 147 17.05 18.70 14.77
C ARG A 147 15.84 18.15 14.02
N ALA A 148 15.22 19.00 13.21
CA ALA A 148 14.37 18.58 12.10
C ALA A 148 15.22 18.62 10.82
N GLY A 149 15.58 17.46 10.26
CA GLY A 149 16.40 17.37 9.04
C GLY A 149 15.65 17.86 7.79
N PHE A 150 16.41 18.12 6.70
CA PHE A 150 15.98 18.85 5.48
C PHE A 150 14.78 18.32 4.66
N ARG A 151 14.18 17.21 5.08
CA ARG A 151 12.78 16.87 4.80
C ARG A 151 12.25 16.30 6.09
N THR A 152 11.09 16.76 6.55
CA THR A 152 10.33 16.49 7.79
C THR A 152 10.05 15.00 8.10
N VAL A 153 11.06 14.15 7.94
CA VAL A 153 10.99 12.69 7.96
C VAL A 153 11.53 12.15 9.27
N TYR A 154 12.45 12.87 9.93
CA TYR A 154 13.04 12.46 11.20
C TYR A 154 13.05 13.58 12.23
N VAL A 155 12.73 13.21 13.47
CA VAL A 155 12.77 14.06 14.66
C VAL A 155 13.60 13.37 15.72
N THR A 156 14.59 14.08 16.24
CA THR A 156 15.42 13.63 17.36
C THR A 156 14.92 14.24 18.66
N TRP A 157 14.70 13.38 19.66
CA TRP A 157 14.23 13.71 21.00
C TRP A 157 15.35 13.48 22.03
N ALA A 158 15.54 14.41 22.95
CA ALA A 158 16.44 14.25 24.10
C ALA A 158 15.67 14.31 25.42
N TYR A 159 16.13 13.53 26.40
CA TYR A 159 15.54 13.44 27.74
C TYR A 159 15.65 14.76 28.49
N ASP A 160 14.61 15.10 29.27
CA ASP A 160 14.52 16.35 30.03
C ASP A 160 15.63 16.44 31.08
N GLY A 161 16.25 17.61 31.20
CA GLY A 161 17.41 17.83 32.07
C GLY A 161 18.78 17.47 31.48
N ARG A 162 18.88 17.05 30.21
CA ARG A 162 20.17 16.94 29.49
C ARG A 162 20.34 18.08 28.48
N PRO A 163 21.57 18.61 28.30
CA PRO A 163 21.84 19.58 27.26
C PRO A 163 21.53 18.95 25.90
N CYS A 164 20.68 19.61 25.14
CA CYS A 164 20.29 19.17 23.81
C CYS A 164 21.54 19.04 22.93
N PRO A 165 21.85 17.85 22.36
CA PRO A 165 22.95 17.74 21.42
C PRO A 165 22.71 18.68 20.22
N ALA A 166 23.66 19.59 19.98
CA ALA A 166 23.63 20.59 18.91
C ALA A 166 23.77 19.96 17.50
#